data_AF-A0A974BSL4-F1
#
_entry.id   AF-A0A974BSL4-F1
#
_cell.length_a   1.000
_cell.length_b   1.000
_cell.length_c   1.000
_cell.angle_alpha   90.00
_cell.angle_beta   90.00
_cell.angle_gamma   90.00
#
_symmetry.space_group_name_H-M   'P 1'
#
loop_
_entity.id
_entity.type
_entity.pdbx_description
1 polymer ?
#
loop_
_entity_poly.entity_id
_entity_poly.type
_entity_poly.pdbx_seq_one_letter_code
_entity_poly.pdbx_strand_id
1 'polypeptide(L)'
;MQLCRGDSKKPTGRIVDCDSPEANDAALEALHFINANHHHGYKFVVNQVEDIHVLPETVNGEIFYVELDLLESKCPWVSPTPAENCPVRPRAEQAVEGDCKIKLQKQNGNFTVLGVSCKSKPDSAENVFRACSSCPLLAPLNDTQVVHAVDVALLGFNNGNNTVYYKLHEIGRAQIQGPANNKVQVEFVIAASNCSNENAALDSCVALTGEGAHYGSCAGSVTKLPEAQDEELDVQCTVYEPQPPQVDQTGVPSIGVPAQPLVVHGHFHHNLRHSSLGPHSSESNSAEKLLLHLHQAKSAVKRSLFGKHSGPNALRPRCPGKKIFF
;
A
#
# COMPACT_ATOMS: atom_id res chain seq x y z
N MET A 1 -36.58 -52.79 -1.01
CA MET A 1 -36.92 -51.50 -0.36
C MET A 1 -35.69 -50.61 -0.50
N GLN A 2 -35.72 -49.70 -1.47
CA GLN A 2 -34.59 -48.84 -1.84
C GLN A 2 -34.49 -47.72 -0.78
N LEU A 3 -33.41 -47.68 0.00
CA LEU A 3 -33.11 -46.54 0.88
C LEU A 3 -32.47 -45.45 0.02
N CYS A 4 -33.19 -44.36 -0.21
CA CYS A 4 -32.68 -43.16 -0.88
C CYS A 4 -31.51 -42.59 -0.08
N ARG A 5 -30.32 -42.52 -0.69
CA ARG A 5 -29.24 -41.62 -0.23
C ARG A 5 -29.73 -40.20 -0.47
N GLY A 6 -30.07 -39.48 0.60
CA GLY A 6 -30.26 -38.04 0.53
C GLY A 6 -28.90 -37.39 0.30
N ASP A 7 -28.75 -36.71 -0.84
CA ASP A 7 -27.66 -35.75 -1.03
C ASP A 7 -27.83 -34.63 0.00
N SER A 8 -27.05 -34.68 1.08
CA SER A 8 -26.91 -33.54 1.98
C SER A 8 -26.22 -32.42 1.22
N LYS A 9 -27.02 -31.52 0.62
CA LYS A 9 -26.55 -30.29 -0.01
C LYS A 9 -25.80 -29.50 1.07
N LYS A 10 -24.46 -29.48 0.97
CA LYS A 10 -23.59 -28.72 1.88
C LYS A 10 -24.12 -27.30 1.96
N PRO A 11 -24.29 -26.69 3.15
CA PRO A 11 -24.77 -25.33 3.24
C PRO A 11 -23.79 -24.44 2.46
N THR A 12 -24.26 -23.90 1.34
CA THR A 12 -23.53 -22.89 0.58
C THR A 12 -23.84 -21.57 1.26
N GLY A 13 -22.82 -20.82 1.67
CA GLY A 13 -23.03 -19.51 2.27
C GLY A 13 -23.75 -18.54 1.32
N ARG A 14 -24.23 -17.43 1.87
CA ARG A 14 -25.04 -16.49 1.09
C ARG A 14 -24.20 -15.74 0.07
N ILE A 15 -24.86 -15.26 -0.98
CA ILE A 15 -24.19 -14.48 -2.00
C ILE A 15 -24.32 -12.99 -1.68
N VAL A 16 -23.20 -12.28 -1.76
CA VAL A 16 -23.10 -10.83 -1.64
C VAL A 16 -22.73 -10.25 -3.01
N ASP A 17 -23.29 -9.10 -3.33
CA ASP A 17 -22.93 -8.32 -4.52
C ASP A 17 -21.70 -7.46 -4.16
N CYS A 18 -20.65 -7.52 -4.97
CA CYS A 18 -19.41 -6.78 -4.81
C CYS A 18 -19.62 -5.25 -4.81
N ASP A 19 -20.74 -4.75 -5.35
CA ASP A 19 -21.12 -3.33 -5.30
C ASP A 19 -22.08 -2.97 -4.15
N SER A 20 -22.42 -3.93 -3.29
CA SER A 20 -23.33 -3.69 -2.17
C SER A 20 -22.71 -2.83 -1.07
N PRO A 21 -23.52 -2.11 -0.27
CA PRO A 21 -23.03 -1.38 0.91
C PRO A 21 -22.22 -2.28 1.86
N GLU A 22 -22.66 -3.52 2.07
CA GLU A 22 -21.95 -4.47 2.93
C GLU A 22 -20.57 -4.87 2.39
N ALA A 23 -20.42 -5.04 1.08
CA ALA A 23 -19.13 -5.29 0.45
C ALA A 23 -18.20 -4.08 0.60
N ASN A 24 -18.75 -2.87 0.46
CA ASN A 24 -17.99 -1.62 0.65
C ASN A 24 -17.54 -1.45 2.11
N ASP A 25 -18.38 -1.75 3.08
CA ASP A 25 -18.04 -1.70 4.51
C ASP A 25 -16.93 -2.71 4.84
N ALA A 26 -17.02 -3.92 4.30
CA ALA A 26 -15.99 -4.95 4.44
C ALA A 26 -14.66 -4.52 3.80
N ALA A 27 -14.70 -3.93 2.61
CA ALA A 27 -13.53 -3.43 1.91
C ALA A 27 -12.86 -2.26 2.66
N LEU A 28 -13.66 -1.37 3.25
CA LEU A 28 -13.16 -0.23 4.02
C LEU A 28 -12.46 -0.68 5.31
N GLU A 29 -13.06 -1.61 6.06
CA GLU A 29 -12.42 -2.20 7.25
C GLU A 29 -11.08 -2.87 6.90
N ALA A 30 -11.08 -3.66 5.82
CA ALA A 30 -9.85 -4.29 5.33
C ALA A 30 -8.79 -3.26 4.93
N LEU A 31 -9.18 -2.19 4.23
CA LEU A 31 -8.28 -1.10 3.81
C LEU A 31 -7.65 -0.40 5.01
N HIS A 32 -8.45 -0.07 6.03
CA HIS A 32 -7.99 0.57 7.25
C HIS A 32 -6.96 -0.29 7.96
N PHE A 33 -7.25 -1.58 8.13
CA PHE A 33 -6.29 -2.51 8.71
C PHE A 33 -4.99 -2.60 7.89
N ILE A 34 -5.08 -2.72 6.56
CA ILE A 34 -3.89 -2.79 5.69
C ILE A 34 -3.02 -1.54 5.83
N ASN A 35 -3.63 -0.35 5.81
CA ASN A 35 -2.91 0.92 5.90
C ASN A 35 -2.38 1.21 7.31
N ALA A 36 -3.01 0.69 8.35
CA ALA A 36 -2.53 0.83 9.72
C ALA A 36 -1.33 -0.09 10.04
N ASN A 37 -1.17 -1.18 9.29
CA ASN A 37 -0.17 -2.22 9.55
C ASN A 37 0.96 -2.29 8.51
N HIS A 38 1.00 -1.37 7.54
CA HIS A 38 2.21 -1.16 6.73
C HIS A 38 2.92 0.11 7.19
N HIS A 39 4.24 0.03 7.36
CA HIS A 39 5.07 1.13 7.87
C HIS A 39 6.16 1.52 6.87
N HIS A 40 5.84 1.44 5.58
CA HIS A 40 6.75 1.77 4.49
C HIS A 40 5.97 2.18 3.24
N GLY A 41 6.58 3.02 2.41
CA GLY A 41 6.01 3.45 1.14
C GLY A 41 4.78 4.36 1.31
N TYR A 42 3.67 4.00 0.64
CA TYR A 42 2.50 4.86 0.50
C TYR A 42 1.22 4.13 0.87
N LYS A 43 0.24 4.90 1.35
CA LYS A 43 -1.11 4.42 1.62
C LYS A 43 -1.75 3.91 0.34
N PHE A 44 -2.53 2.84 0.47
CA PHE A 44 -3.33 2.30 -0.62
C PHE A 44 -4.78 2.77 -0.49
N VAL A 45 -5.52 2.71 -1.60
CA VAL A 45 -6.97 2.91 -1.65
C VAL A 45 -7.62 1.75 -2.38
N VAL A 46 -8.90 1.48 -2.11
CA VAL A 46 -9.67 0.47 -2.84
C VAL A 46 -9.92 0.94 -4.27
N ASN A 47 -9.62 0.08 -5.25
CA ASN A 47 -9.96 0.27 -6.66
C ASN A 47 -11.17 -0.58 -7.06
N GLN A 48 -11.23 -1.82 -6.59
CA GLN A 48 -12.32 -2.75 -6.93
C GLN A 48 -12.42 -3.86 -5.88
N VAL A 49 -13.64 -4.26 -5.55
CA VAL A 49 -13.88 -5.55 -4.89
C VAL A 49 -13.94 -6.60 -6.00
N GLU A 50 -12.91 -7.43 -6.09
CA GLU A 50 -12.79 -8.43 -7.17
C GLU A 50 -13.66 -9.65 -6.92
N ASP A 51 -13.72 -10.11 -5.67
CA ASP A 51 -14.54 -11.24 -5.26
C ASP A 51 -14.94 -11.12 -3.77
N ILE A 52 -16.09 -11.71 -3.43
CA ILE A 52 -16.58 -11.81 -2.07
C ILE A 52 -17.30 -13.15 -1.85
N HIS A 53 -16.78 -13.93 -0.90
CA HIS A 53 -17.34 -15.22 -0.53
C HIS A 53 -17.65 -15.27 0.96
N VAL A 54 -18.92 -15.53 1.29
CA VAL A 54 -19.38 -15.65 2.68
C VAL A 54 -19.61 -17.13 3.00
N LEU A 55 -19.07 -17.60 4.13
CA LEU A 55 -19.36 -18.94 4.65
C LEU A 55 -20.75 -18.98 5.31
N PRO A 56 -21.36 -20.16 5.48
CA PRO A 56 -22.58 -20.29 6.28
C PRO A 56 -22.40 -19.69 7.68
N GLU A 57 -23.39 -18.92 8.11
CA GLU A 57 -23.37 -18.25 9.41
C GLU A 57 -23.20 -19.26 10.56
N THR A 58 -22.38 -18.88 11.54
CA THR A 58 -22.13 -19.67 12.74
C THR A 58 -22.58 -18.89 13.98
N VAL A 59 -22.56 -19.53 15.15
CA VAL A 59 -22.79 -18.84 16.44
C VAL A 59 -21.80 -17.70 16.70
N ASN A 60 -20.64 -17.73 16.04
CA ASN A 60 -19.61 -16.70 16.15
C ASN A 60 -19.72 -15.65 15.03
N GLY A 61 -20.84 -15.60 14.31
CA GLY A 61 -21.06 -14.70 13.18
C GLY A 61 -20.68 -15.31 11.83
N GLU A 62 -20.54 -14.45 10.84
CA GLU A 62 -20.28 -14.78 9.44
C GLU A 62 -18.79 -14.61 9.09
N ILE A 63 -18.24 -15.52 8.30
CA ILE A 63 -16.86 -15.39 7.80
C ILE A 63 -16.90 -14.98 6.33
N PHE A 64 -16.18 -13.91 6.02
CA PHE A 64 -16.02 -13.37 4.68
C PHE A 64 -14.59 -13.61 4.18
N TYR A 65 -14.49 -14.03 2.94
CA TYR A 65 -13.27 -13.98 2.15
C TYR A 65 -13.46 -12.91 1.09
N VAL A 66 -12.61 -11.90 1.10
CA VAL A 66 -12.69 -10.74 0.20
C VAL A 66 -11.38 -10.66 -0.59
N GLU A 67 -11.50 -10.49 -1.91
CA GLU A 67 -10.37 -10.16 -2.79
C GLU A 67 -10.51 -8.70 -3.21
N LEU A 68 -9.48 -7.90 -2.94
CA LEU A 68 -9.44 -6.47 -3.21
C LEU A 68 -8.31 -6.14 -4.17
N ASP A 69 -8.67 -5.38 -5.21
CA ASP A 69 -7.73 -4.61 -6.01
C ASP A 69 -7.55 -3.24 -5.35
N LEU A 70 -6.31 -2.92 -5.01
CA LEU A 70 -5.88 -1.67 -4.40
C LEU A 70 -4.99 -0.87 -5.34
N LEU A 71 -4.95 0.45 -5.14
CA LEU A 71 -4.02 1.35 -5.81
C LEU A 71 -3.22 2.17 -4.81
N GLU A 72 -1.93 2.30 -5.06
CA GLU A 72 -1.04 3.20 -4.32
C GLU A 72 -1.45 4.66 -4.52
N SER A 73 -1.44 5.42 -3.42
CA SER A 73 -1.76 6.84 -3.41
C SER A 73 -0.50 7.73 -3.39
N LYS A 74 -0.70 9.04 -3.39
CA LYS A 74 0.36 10.04 -3.19
C LYS A 74 0.68 10.30 -1.72
N CYS A 75 -0.08 9.72 -0.78
CA CYS A 75 0.18 9.89 0.65
C CYS A 75 1.21 8.86 1.12
N PRO A 76 2.36 9.27 1.65
CA PRO A 76 3.24 8.33 2.34
C PRO A 76 2.55 7.76 3.58
N TRP A 77 2.98 6.60 4.06
CA TRP A 77 2.37 5.92 5.21
C TRP A 77 2.35 6.81 6.48
N VAL A 78 3.36 7.66 6.66
CA VAL A 78 3.48 8.63 7.76
C VAL A 78 2.50 9.80 7.69
N SER A 79 1.87 10.04 6.54
CA SER A 79 0.95 11.17 6.37
C SER A 79 -0.28 11.01 7.27
N PRO A 80 -0.75 12.05 7.98
CA PRO A 80 -1.97 11.98 8.77
C PRO A 80 -3.25 11.94 7.92
N THR A 81 -3.16 12.24 6.61
CA THR A 81 -4.31 12.26 5.70
C THR A 81 -4.96 10.87 5.63
N PRO A 82 -6.29 10.76 5.87
CA PRO A 82 -7.02 9.51 5.68
C PRO A 82 -6.87 8.98 4.26
N ALA A 83 -6.79 7.65 4.11
CA ALA A 83 -6.47 7.03 2.82
C ALA A 83 -7.49 7.38 1.71
N GLU A 84 -8.75 7.54 2.06
CA GLU A 84 -9.85 7.89 1.16
C GLU A 84 -9.68 9.28 0.54
N ASN A 85 -8.95 10.16 1.23
CA ASN A 85 -8.68 11.52 0.80
C ASN A 85 -7.31 11.65 0.11
N CYS A 86 -6.58 10.54 -0.03
CA CYS A 86 -5.28 10.53 -0.69
C CYS A 86 -5.44 10.40 -2.21
N PRO A 87 -4.86 11.32 -3.00
CA PRO A 87 -4.92 11.22 -4.45
C PRO A 87 -4.28 9.92 -4.95
N VAL A 88 -4.94 9.23 -5.87
CA VAL A 88 -4.41 8.00 -6.48
C VAL A 88 -3.36 8.34 -7.53
N ARG A 89 -2.30 7.53 -7.61
CA ARG A 89 -1.30 7.65 -8.68
C ARG A 89 -1.92 7.26 -10.02
N PRO A 90 -1.87 8.11 -11.06
CA PRO A 90 -2.32 7.73 -12.39
C PRO A 90 -1.35 6.73 -13.04
N ARG A 91 -1.83 5.97 -14.05
CA ARG A 91 -0.97 5.08 -14.87
C ARG A 91 0.28 5.76 -15.42
N ALA A 92 0.16 7.05 -15.79
CA ALA A 92 1.25 7.86 -16.31
C ALA A 92 2.42 8.00 -15.32
N GLU A 93 2.15 7.89 -14.01
CA GLU A 93 3.17 7.92 -12.96
C GLU A 93 3.67 6.50 -12.60
N GLN A 94 3.39 5.48 -13.42
CA GLN A 94 3.63 4.07 -13.11
C GLN A 94 3.01 3.65 -11.77
N ALA A 95 1.67 3.71 -11.73
CA ALA A 95 0.88 3.35 -10.57
C ALA A 95 1.24 1.95 -10.04
N VAL A 96 1.17 1.76 -8.72
CA VAL A 96 1.39 0.46 -8.08
C VAL A 96 0.04 -0.13 -7.73
N GLU A 97 -0.24 -1.31 -8.27
CA GLU A 97 -1.46 -2.09 -8.01
C GLU A 97 -1.18 -3.11 -6.91
N GLY A 98 -2.10 -3.24 -5.95
CA GLY A 98 -2.07 -4.23 -4.89
C GLY A 98 -3.21 -5.24 -5.06
N ASP A 99 -2.90 -6.53 -5.03
CA ASP A 99 -3.87 -7.63 -4.99
C ASP A 99 -3.84 -8.23 -3.58
N CYS A 100 -4.97 -8.14 -2.88
CA CYS A 100 -5.10 -8.52 -1.48
C CYS A 100 -6.21 -9.54 -1.27
N LYS A 101 -5.92 -10.60 -0.52
CA LYS A 101 -6.89 -11.58 -0.03
C LYS A 101 -7.06 -11.41 1.47
N ILE A 102 -8.29 -11.21 1.91
CA ILE A 102 -8.63 -10.88 3.30
C ILE A 102 -9.66 -11.86 3.83
N LYS A 103 -9.46 -12.30 5.08
CA LYS A 103 -10.44 -13.05 5.87
C LYS A 103 -11.00 -12.11 6.94
N LEU A 104 -12.30 -11.86 6.90
CA LEU A 104 -13.02 -11.03 7.89
C LEU A 104 -14.03 -11.88 8.66
N GLN A 105 -14.30 -11.49 9.89
CA GLN A 105 -15.44 -11.96 10.66
C GLN A 105 -16.43 -10.81 10.82
N LYS A 106 -17.71 -11.05 10.54
CA LYS A 106 -18.80 -10.13 10.84
C LYS A 106 -19.59 -10.63 12.04
N GLN A 107 -19.62 -9.85 13.11
CA GLN A 107 -20.40 -10.16 14.32
C GLN A 107 -21.09 -8.89 14.83
N ASN A 108 -22.39 -8.99 15.14
CA ASN A 108 -23.21 -7.87 15.59
C ASN A 108 -23.14 -6.63 14.68
N GLY A 109 -22.97 -6.84 13.37
CA GLY A 109 -22.86 -5.78 12.37
C GLY A 109 -21.45 -5.24 12.14
N ASN A 110 -20.47 -5.55 12.99
CA ASN A 110 -19.09 -5.06 12.88
C ASN A 110 -18.19 -6.10 12.22
N PHE A 111 -17.25 -5.62 11.40
CA PHE A 111 -16.21 -6.45 10.81
C PHE A 111 -14.95 -6.46 11.69
N THR A 112 -14.23 -7.57 11.66
CA THR A 112 -12.91 -7.71 12.29
C THR A 112 -12.01 -8.50 11.36
N VAL A 113 -10.78 -8.02 11.17
CA VAL A 113 -9.81 -8.67 10.29
C VAL A 113 -9.17 -9.88 10.98
N LEU A 114 -9.35 -11.06 10.39
CA LEU A 114 -8.77 -12.32 10.85
C LEU A 114 -7.49 -12.70 10.11
N GLY A 115 -7.24 -12.15 8.93
CA GLY A 115 -6.01 -12.38 8.20
C GLY A 115 -5.95 -11.66 6.86
N VAL A 116 -4.75 -11.28 6.45
CA VAL A 116 -4.50 -10.54 5.20
C VAL A 116 -3.29 -11.13 4.50
N SER A 117 -3.40 -11.27 3.18
CA SER A 117 -2.29 -11.60 2.29
C SER A 117 -2.32 -10.67 1.09
N CYS A 118 -1.36 -9.76 0.99
CA CYS A 118 -1.24 -8.80 -0.10
C CYS A 118 0.03 -8.99 -0.94
N LYS A 119 -0.04 -8.59 -2.21
CA LYS A 119 1.10 -8.42 -3.11
C LYS A 119 0.92 -7.15 -3.91
N SER A 120 1.97 -6.33 -4.05
CA SER A 120 1.94 -5.21 -4.98
C SER A 120 2.95 -5.33 -6.11
N LYS A 121 2.64 -4.67 -7.22
CA LYS A 121 3.53 -4.51 -8.37
C LYS A 121 3.29 -3.15 -9.04
N PRO A 122 4.35 -2.49 -9.56
CA PRO A 122 4.18 -1.34 -10.42
C PRO A 122 3.57 -1.75 -11.75
N ASP A 123 2.90 -0.80 -12.39
CA ASP A 123 2.37 -0.96 -13.73
C ASP A 123 3.49 -1.32 -14.72
N SER A 124 3.15 -2.07 -15.76
CA SER A 124 4.13 -2.48 -16.76
C SER A 124 4.59 -1.27 -17.58
N ALA A 125 5.84 -1.30 -18.07
CA ALA A 125 6.33 -0.27 -18.98
C ALA A 125 5.43 -0.07 -20.21
N GLU A 126 4.81 -1.15 -20.71
CA GLU A 126 3.86 -1.11 -21.82
C GLU A 126 2.58 -0.34 -21.45
N ASN A 127 2.04 -0.56 -20.25
CA ASN A 127 0.85 0.15 -19.77
C ASN A 127 1.14 1.63 -19.58
N VAL A 128 2.29 1.97 -19.00
CA VAL A 128 2.75 3.36 -18.86
C VAL A 128 2.91 4.00 -20.22
N PHE A 129 3.62 3.36 -21.16
CA PHE A 129 3.83 3.87 -22.51
C PHE A 129 2.51 4.10 -23.26
N ARG A 130 1.53 3.20 -23.10
CA ARG A 130 0.20 3.34 -23.70
C ARG A 130 -0.59 4.49 -23.10
N ALA A 131 -0.44 4.76 -21.81
CA ALA A 131 -1.06 5.90 -21.14
C ALA A 131 -0.33 7.23 -21.48
N CYS A 132 0.99 7.19 -21.60
CA CYS A 132 1.87 8.32 -21.82
C CYS A 132 3.23 7.85 -22.39
N SER A 133 3.50 8.12 -23.67
CA SER A 133 4.69 7.62 -24.36
C SER A 133 6.01 8.26 -23.92
N SER A 134 5.95 9.42 -23.26
CA SER A 134 7.12 10.16 -22.76
C SER A 134 7.26 10.16 -21.25
N CYS A 135 6.38 9.45 -20.53
CA CYS A 135 6.44 9.43 -19.07
C CYS A 135 7.57 8.51 -18.58
N PRO A 136 8.36 8.96 -17.60
CA PRO A 136 9.45 8.17 -17.06
C PRO A 136 8.92 6.99 -16.24
N LEU A 137 9.66 5.88 -16.29
CA LEU A 137 9.46 4.75 -15.39
C LEU A 137 10.17 5.01 -14.05
N LEU A 138 9.75 4.29 -13.02
CA LEU A 138 10.43 4.24 -11.74
C LEU A 138 11.86 3.74 -11.93
N ALA A 139 12.79 4.45 -11.31
CA ALA A 139 14.18 4.03 -11.16
C ALA A 139 14.34 3.12 -9.93
N PRO A 140 15.37 2.26 -9.91
CA PRO A 140 15.73 1.53 -8.70
C PRO A 140 16.03 2.52 -7.56
N LEU A 141 15.52 2.24 -6.36
CA LEU A 141 15.69 3.12 -5.20
C LEU A 141 17.16 3.22 -4.75
N ASN A 142 18.00 2.26 -5.15
CA ASN A 142 19.43 2.20 -4.87
C ASN A 142 20.32 2.64 -6.05
N ASP A 143 19.74 3.20 -7.12
CA ASP A 143 20.53 3.82 -8.18
C ASP A 143 21.39 4.95 -7.59
N THR A 144 22.67 5.03 -7.99
CA THR A 144 23.60 6.01 -7.40
C THR A 144 23.17 7.44 -7.63
N GLN A 145 22.48 7.73 -8.74
CA GLN A 145 21.93 9.05 -9.03
C GLN A 145 20.73 9.37 -8.13
N VAL A 146 19.94 8.35 -7.78
CA VAL A 146 18.80 8.47 -6.85
C VAL A 146 19.31 8.73 -5.43
N VAL A 147 20.29 7.95 -4.96
CA VAL A 147 20.89 8.14 -3.63
C VAL A 147 21.52 9.53 -3.52
N HIS A 148 22.31 9.94 -4.53
CA HIS A 148 22.88 11.29 -4.58
C HIS A 148 21.80 12.39 -4.54
N ALA A 149 20.73 12.25 -5.33
CA ALA A 149 19.65 13.24 -5.34
C ALA A 149 18.94 13.36 -3.97
N VAL A 150 18.73 12.24 -3.28
CA VAL A 150 18.18 12.23 -1.92
C VAL A 150 19.12 12.90 -0.93
N ASP A 151 20.42 12.57 -0.98
CA ASP A 151 21.43 13.16 -0.09
C ASP A 151 21.53 14.68 -0.27
N VAL A 152 21.58 15.15 -1.52
CA VAL A 152 21.60 16.59 -1.85
C VAL A 152 20.30 17.28 -1.43
N ALA A 153 19.14 16.68 -1.67
CA ALA A 153 17.86 17.25 -1.28
C ALA A 153 17.70 17.32 0.25
N LEU A 154 18.08 16.27 0.97
CA LEU A 154 18.06 16.24 2.44
C LEU A 154 19.02 17.27 3.03
N LEU A 155 20.22 17.41 2.48
CA LEU A 155 21.17 18.43 2.89
C LEU A 155 20.61 19.84 2.66
N GLY A 156 20.02 20.09 1.48
CA GLY A 156 19.38 21.36 1.16
C GLY A 156 18.25 21.71 2.13
N PHE A 157 17.40 20.74 2.49
CA PHE A 157 16.34 20.94 3.47
C PHE A 157 16.88 21.22 4.89
N ASN A 158 17.87 20.44 5.33
CA ASN A 158 18.48 20.62 6.65
C ASN A 158 19.22 21.97 6.77
N ASN A 159 19.84 22.47 5.71
CA ASN A 159 20.51 23.78 5.72
C ASN A 159 19.52 24.96 5.87
N GLY A 160 18.25 24.77 5.48
CA GLY A 160 17.20 25.77 5.67
C GLY A 160 16.50 25.70 7.02
N ASN A 161 16.72 24.64 7.80
CA ASN A 161 16.09 24.41 9.09
C ASN A 161 17.12 24.56 10.21
N ASN A 162 16.89 25.37 11.25
CA ASN A 162 17.94 25.59 12.27
C ASN A 162 17.68 24.85 13.60
N THR A 163 16.52 24.19 13.77
CA THR A 163 16.10 23.67 15.08
C THR A 163 16.30 22.17 15.22
N VAL A 164 15.95 21.40 14.19
CA VAL A 164 15.98 19.93 14.21
C VAL A 164 16.72 19.42 12.99
N TYR A 165 17.67 18.51 13.21
CA TYR A 165 18.34 17.81 12.13
C TYR A 165 17.54 16.56 11.74
N TYR A 166 17.29 16.38 10.44
CA TYR A 166 16.56 15.22 9.92
C TYR A 166 17.50 14.23 9.23
N LYS A 167 17.19 12.94 9.37
CA LYS A 167 17.84 11.87 8.63
C LYS A 167 16.85 11.18 7.68
N LEU A 168 17.39 10.61 6.61
CA LEU A 168 16.63 9.75 5.71
C LEU A 168 16.06 8.55 6.48
N HIS A 169 14.77 8.31 6.33
CA HIS A 169 14.10 7.11 6.83
C HIS A 169 13.97 6.06 5.72
N GLU A 170 13.38 6.44 4.59
CA GLU A 170 13.22 5.58 3.41
C GLU A 170 13.09 6.42 2.13
N ILE A 171 13.46 5.83 0.98
CA ILE A 171 13.21 6.40 -0.34
C ILE A 171 11.96 5.70 -0.89
N GLY A 172 10.89 6.47 -1.14
CA GLY A 172 9.60 5.92 -1.56
C GLY A 172 9.52 5.67 -3.07
N ARG A 173 9.84 6.69 -3.86
CA ARG A 173 9.82 6.64 -5.34
C ARG A 173 10.98 7.44 -5.91
N ALA A 174 11.45 7.03 -7.09
CA ALA A 174 12.43 7.78 -7.84
C ALA A 174 12.22 7.62 -9.34
N GLN A 175 12.58 8.66 -10.11
CA GLN A 175 12.55 8.66 -11.57
C GLN A 175 13.82 9.34 -12.09
N ILE A 176 14.41 8.75 -13.12
CA ILE A 176 15.54 9.33 -13.84
C ILE A 176 15.04 9.68 -15.24
N GLN A 177 15.18 10.94 -15.61
CA GLN A 177 14.57 11.50 -16.81
C GLN A 177 15.44 12.59 -17.43
N GLY A 178 14.94 13.15 -18.53
CA GLY A 178 15.61 14.22 -19.26
C GLY A 178 16.67 13.71 -20.24
N PRO A 179 17.18 14.60 -21.11
CA PRO A 179 18.24 14.26 -22.06
C PRO A 179 19.48 13.74 -21.33
N ALA A 180 20.01 12.60 -21.78
CA ALA A 180 21.18 11.96 -21.17
C ALA A 180 21.03 11.69 -19.65
N ASN A 181 19.80 11.46 -19.17
CA ASN A 181 19.50 11.14 -17.76
C ASN A 181 19.95 12.24 -16.78
N ASN A 182 19.87 13.50 -17.20
CA ASN A 182 20.40 14.62 -16.43
C ASN A 182 19.46 15.11 -15.30
N LYS A 183 18.24 14.60 -15.17
CA LYS A 183 17.28 15.00 -14.14
C LYS A 183 16.84 13.79 -13.30
N VAL A 184 16.94 13.92 -11.98
CA VAL A 184 16.50 12.90 -11.02
C VAL A 184 15.41 13.49 -10.14
N GLN A 185 14.25 12.83 -10.09
CA GLN A 185 13.16 13.17 -9.19
C GLN A 185 13.03 12.09 -8.13
N VAL A 186 12.88 12.50 -6.87
CA VAL A 186 12.85 11.59 -5.72
C VAL A 186 11.75 12.00 -4.77
N GLU A 187 11.12 11.00 -4.17
CA GLU A 187 10.20 11.15 -3.06
C GLU A 187 10.66 10.26 -1.92
N PHE A 188 10.78 10.81 -0.72
CA PHE A 188 11.39 10.12 0.41
C PHE A 188 10.80 10.59 1.74
N VAL A 189 10.91 9.74 2.76
CA VAL A 189 10.49 10.02 4.13
C VAL A 189 11.74 10.34 4.95
N ILE A 190 11.63 11.37 5.79
CA ILE A 190 12.65 11.78 6.75
C ILE A 190 12.13 11.56 8.17
N ALA A 191 13.04 11.36 9.10
CA ALA A 191 12.76 11.28 10.52
C ALA A 191 13.63 12.28 11.28
N ALA A 192 13.05 12.94 12.29
CA ALA A 192 13.80 13.80 13.19
C ALA A 192 14.87 12.98 13.90
N SER A 193 16.04 13.59 14.09
CA SER A 193 17.15 12.96 14.80
C SER A 193 17.28 13.50 16.23
N ASN A 194 18.18 12.89 17.00
CA ASN A 194 18.60 13.38 18.31
C ASN A 194 19.53 14.61 18.26
N CYS A 195 19.75 15.22 17.09
CA CYS A 195 20.66 16.34 16.89
C CYS A 195 19.93 17.64 16.53
N SER A 196 20.52 18.77 16.94
CA SER A 196 20.24 20.09 16.37
C SER A 196 21.27 20.45 15.29
N ASN A 197 20.92 21.39 14.42
CA ASN A 197 21.81 21.83 13.33
C ASN A 197 23.08 22.56 13.81
N GLU A 198 23.15 22.98 15.07
CA GLU A 198 24.26 23.77 15.60
C GLU A 198 25.43 22.95 16.18
N ASN A 199 25.28 21.63 16.45
CA ASN A 199 26.27 20.89 17.25
C ASN A 199 26.53 19.43 16.84
N ALA A 200 26.26 19.04 15.59
CA ALA A 200 26.44 17.66 15.16
C ALA A 200 27.77 17.44 14.43
N ALA A 201 28.62 16.56 14.96
CA ALA A 201 29.36 15.68 14.07
C ALA A 201 28.29 14.83 13.35
N LEU A 202 27.93 15.20 12.12
CA LEU A 202 26.80 14.67 11.32
C LEU A 202 26.68 13.13 11.33
N ASP A 203 27.83 12.45 11.43
CA ASP A 203 27.94 11.00 11.50
C ASP A 203 27.39 10.39 12.80
N SER A 204 27.34 11.16 13.90
CA SER A 204 26.86 10.69 15.22
C SER A 204 25.35 10.81 15.43
N CYS A 205 24.65 11.52 14.55
CA CYS A 205 23.21 11.73 14.68
C CYS A 205 22.42 10.46 14.37
N VAL A 206 21.31 10.23 15.05
CA VAL A 206 20.50 9.01 14.90
C VAL A 206 19.06 9.39 14.65
N ALA A 207 18.45 8.80 13.62
CA ALA A 207 17.03 8.95 13.34
C ALA A 207 16.20 8.35 14.48
N LEU A 208 15.24 9.11 14.99
CA LEU A 208 14.29 8.65 15.99
C LEU A 208 13.07 8.07 15.28
N THR A 209 12.65 6.87 15.68
CA THR A 209 11.47 6.19 15.11
C THR A 209 10.56 5.65 16.20
N GLY A 210 9.31 5.38 15.83
CA GLY A 210 8.29 4.85 16.76
C GLY A 210 7.41 5.94 17.37
N GLU A 211 6.84 5.65 18.53
CA GLU A 211 5.86 6.50 19.19
C GLU A 211 6.45 7.86 19.57
N GLY A 212 5.77 8.95 19.21
CA GLY A 212 6.26 10.30 19.43
C GLY A 212 7.35 10.78 18.46
N ALA A 213 7.77 9.96 17.49
CA ALA A 213 8.71 10.38 16.46
C ALA A 213 8.07 11.37 15.48
N HIS A 214 8.85 12.38 15.10
CA HIS A 214 8.46 13.32 14.06
C HIS A 214 8.98 12.82 12.72
N TYR A 215 8.06 12.58 11.79
CA TYR A 215 8.37 12.23 10.41
C TYR A 215 8.08 13.39 9.48
N GLY A 216 8.70 13.38 8.31
CA GLY A 216 8.35 14.26 7.21
C GLY A 216 8.40 13.55 5.88
N SER A 217 7.69 14.10 4.90
CA SER A 217 7.72 13.65 3.51
C SER A 217 8.34 14.71 2.63
N CYS A 218 9.27 14.33 1.77
CA CYS A 218 9.95 15.23 0.86
C CYS A 218 9.75 14.80 -0.60
N ALA A 219 9.62 15.80 -1.47
CA ALA A 219 9.79 15.65 -2.91
C ALA A 219 10.98 16.52 -3.34
N GLY A 220 11.92 15.92 -4.06
CA GLY A 220 13.15 16.57 -4.52
C GLY A 220 13.37 16.37 -6.02
N SER A 221 14.03 17.33 -6.65
CA SER A 221 14.47 17.26 -8.03
C SER A 221 15.87 17.82 -8.15
N VAL A 222 16.80 17.03 -8.69
CA VAL A 222 18.18 17.43 -8.98
C VAL A 222 18.41 17.38 -10.49
N THR A 223 18.82 18.50 -11.07
CA THR A 223 19.10 18.60 -12.51
C THR A 223 20.57 18.97 -12.75
N LYS A 224 21.29 18.10 -13.46
CA LYS A 224 22.64 18.35 -13.95
C LYS A 224 22.58 19.26 -15.17
N LEU A 225 23.25 20.41 -15.08
CA LEU A 225 23.35 21.37 -16.17
C LEU A 225 24.55 21.02 -17.06
N PRO A 226 24.39 20.97 -18.40
CA PRO A 226 25.46 20.53 -19.32
C PRO A 226 26.75 21.36 -19.28
N GLU A 227 26.70 22.59 -18.75
CA GLU A 227 27.79 23.57 -18.79
C GLU A 227 28.16 24.17 -17.43
N ALA A 228 27.51 23.74 -16.34
CA ALA A 228 27.81 24.20 -14.98
C ALA A 228 28.40 23.06 -14.14
N GLN A 229 29.31 23.38 -13.23
CA GLN A 229 29.72 22.44 -12.18
C GLN A 229 28.63 22.26 -11.11
N ASP A 230 27.70 23.21 -11.04
CA ASP A 230 26.60 23.21 -10.08
C ASP A 230 25.38 22.46 -10.62
N GLU A 231 24.65 21.83 -9.70
CA GLU A 231 23.37 21.16 -9.96
C GLU A 231 22.22 22.07 -9.52
N GLU A 232 21.12 22.08 -10.29
CA GLU A 232 19.90 22.77 -9.88
C GLU A 232 19.09 21.87 -8.95
N LEU A 233 18.84 22.34 -7.72
CA LEU A 233 18.07 21.65 -6.68
C LEU A 233 16.73 22.35 -6.43
N ASP A 234 15.64 21.57 -6.50
CA ASP A 234 14.33 21.92 -5.94
C ASP A 234 13.96 20.88 -4.89
N VAL A 235 13.60 21.30 -3.68
CA VAL A 235 13.21 20.40 -2.59
C VAL A 235 12.08 21.00 -1.76
N GLN A 236 11.04 20.22 -1.54
CA GLN A 236 9.90 20.58 -0.71
C GLN A 236 9.61 19.44 0.26
N CYS A 237 9.60 19.76 1.56
CA CYS A 237 9.32 18.81 2.62
C CYS A 237 8.15 19.29 3.48
N THR A 238 7.30 18.35 3.90
CA THR A 238 6.24 18.56 4.89
C THR A 238 6.56 17.71 6.11
N VAL A 239 6.74 18.34 7.28
CA VAL A 239 6.94 17.64 8.56
C VAL A 239 5.58 17.48 9.25
N TYR A 240 5.35 16.30 9.80
CA TYR A 240 4.12 15.96 10.51
C TYR A 240 4.31 16.05 12.02
N GLU A 241 3.26 16.46 12.72
CA GLU A 241 3.21 16.34 14.17
C GLU A 241 3.13 14.86 14.55
N PRO A 242 3.71 14.46 15.71
CA PRO A 242 3.63 13.08 16.16
C PRO A 242 2.16 12.76 16.41
N GLN A 243 1.70 11.66 15.83
CA GLN A 243 0.37 11.19 16.14
C GLN A 243 0.32 10.81 17.63
N PRO A 244 -0.75 11.20 18.35
CA PRO A 244 -0.89 10.82 19.74
C PRO A 244 -0.86 9.29 19.87
N PRO A 245 -0.36 8.76 20.99
CA PRO A 245 -0.37 7.33 21.31
C PRO A 245 -1.67 6.66 20.88
N GLN A 246 -1.59 5.66 20.00
CA GLN A 246 -2.64 4.66 19.90
C GLN A 246 -2.52 3.83 21.19
N VAL A 247 -3.39 4.09 22.16
CA VAL A 247 -3.37 3.41 23.47
C VAL A 247 -3.65 1.91 23.25
N ASP A 248 -2.59 1.10 23.22
CA ASP A 248 -2.70 -0.34 23.41
C ASP A 248 -2.41 -0.71 24.88
N GLN A 249 -3.05 -1.77 25.37
CA GLN A 249 -3.26 -2.08 26.80
C GLN A 249 -2.01 -2.48 27.62
N THR A 250 -0.80 -2.07 27.24
CA THR A 250 0.42 -2.45 27.94
C THR A 250 1.23 -1.30 28.53
N GLY A 251 0.91 -0.04 28.25
CA GLY A 251 1.36 1.11 29.07
C GLY A 251 2.87 1.24 29.27
N VAL A 252 3.69 0.84 28.28
CA VAL A 252 5.14 1.09 28.29
C VAL A 252 5.48 2.10 27.19
N PRO A 253 5.95 3.32 27.51
CA PRO A 253 6.40 4.27 26.50
C PRO A 253 7.67 3.73 25.83
N SER A 254 7.62 3.46 24.53
CA SER A 254 8.82 3.14 23.77
C SER A 254 9.56 4.44 23.44
N ILE A 255 10.63 4.70 24.18
CA ILE A 255 11.62 5.72 23.82
C ILE A 255 12.15 5.39 22.42
N GLY A 256 12.14 6.39 21.53
CA GLY A 256 12.42 6.23 20.10
C GLY A 256 13.60 5.31 19.82
N VAL A 257 13.36 4.27 19.02
CA VAL A 257 14.38 3.27 18.71
C VAL A 257 15.28 3.81 17.59
N PRO A 258 16.60 3.72 17.72
CA PRO A 258 17.53 3.94 16.62
C PRO A 258 17.17 3.07 15.43
N ALA A 259 16.73 3.67 14.33
CA ALA A 259 16.54 2.94 13.07
C ALA A 259 17.73 3.18 12.14
N GLN A 260 18.20 2.09 11.52
CA GLN A 260 19.04 2.18 10.34
C GLN A 260 18.15 2.50 9.13
N PRO A 261 18.59 3.34 8.18
CA PRO A 261 17.81 3.65 6.98
C PRO A 261 17.52 2.36 6.22
N LEU A 262 16.24 2.16 5.86
CA LEU A 262 15.81 0.96 5.17
C LEU A 262 16.16 1.08 3.67
N VAL A 263 17.43 0.90 3.32
CA VAL A 263 17.85 0.83 1.91
C VAL A 263 17.47 -0.56 1.37
N VAL A 264 16.26 -0.65 0.83
CA VAL A 264 15.76 -1.88 0.21
C VAL A 264 16.52 -2.13 -1.09
N HIS A 265 17.38 -3.16 -1.11
CA HIS A 265 18.24 -3.45 -2.26
C HIS A 265 17.43 -3.98 -3.46
N GLY A 266 17.63 -3.40 -4.65
CA GLY A 266 17.11 -3.92 -5.92
C GLY A 266 15.60 -3.77 -6.16
N HIS A 267 14.92 -2.91 -5.37
CA HIS A 267 13.49 -2.65 -5.53
C HIS A 267 13.24 -1.27 -6.17
N PHE A 268 12.17 -1.18 -6.97
CA PHE A 268 11.70 0.07 -7.61
C PHE A 268 10.62 0.79 -6.79
N HIS A 269 10.04 0.08 -5.82
CA HIS A 269 8.97 0.54 -4.93
C HIS A 269 8.97 -0.37 -3.69
N HIS A 270 8.34 0.09 -2.62
CA HIS A 270 8.07 -0.78 -1.47
C HIS A 270 6.93 -1.74 -1.79
N ASN A 271 7.13 -3.04 -1.53
CA ASN A 271 6.08 -4.03 -1.76
C ASN A 271 5.05 -3.98 -0.62
N LEU A 272 3.76 -3.98 -0.94
CA LEU A 272 2.67 -4.25 0.02
C LEU A 272 2.63 -5.74 0.35
N ARG A 273 3.75 -6.29 0.81
CA ARG A 273 3.83 -7.67 1.25
C ARG A 273 3.41 -7.71 2.71
N HIS A 274 2.12 -7.89 2.92
CA HIS A 274 1.53 -8.06 4.24
C HIS A 274 1.03 -9.49 4.37
N SER A 275 1.50 -10.21 5.40
CA SER A 275 1.05 -11.56 5.73
C SER A 275 0.96 -11.66 7.24
N SER A 276 -0.23 -11.38 7.78
CA SER A 276 -0.50 -11.54 9.20
C SER A 276 -1.78 -12.33 9.40
N LEU A 277 -1.75 -13.19 10.42
CA LEU A 277 -2.94 -13.76 11.03
C LEU A 277 -3.38 -12.75 12.08
N GLY A 278 -4.66 -12.35 12.05
CA GLY A 278 -5.19 -11.34 12.96
C GLY A 278 -5.05 -11.78 14.42
N PRO A 279 -5.14 -10.83 15.38
CA PRO A 279 -4.92 -11.08 16.81
C PRO A 279 -5.94 -12.07 17.44
N HIS A 280 -7.00 -12.42 16.71
CA HIS A 280 -8.03 -13.38 17.12
C HIS A 280 -7.92 -14.76 16.44
N SER A 281 -6.80 -15.05 15.77
CA SER A 281 -6.56 -16.35 15.14
C SER A 281 -6.18 -17.42 16.17
N SER A 282 -7.18 -18.15 16.70
CA SER A 282 -6.92 -19.40 17.40
C SER A 282 -6.61 -20.50 16.37
N GLU A 283 -5.34 -20.72 16.04
CA GLU A 283 -4.95 -21.80 15.12
C GLU A 283 -4.99 -23.18 15.80
N SER A 284 -5.78 -24.10 15.23
CA SER A 284 -5.51 -25.54 15.30
C SER A 284 -4.88 -25.96 13.96
N ASN A 285 -3.58 -26.27 14.03
CA ASN A 285 -2.63 -26.34 12.92
C ASN A 285 -2.73 -27.61 12.04
N SER A 286 -3.90 -27.99 11.54
CA SER A 286 -4.00 -29.23 10.73
C SER A 286 -4.97 -29.22 9.55
N ALA A 287 -5.71 -28.14 9.28
CA ALA A 287 -6.67 -28.10 8.16
C ALA A 287 -6.44 -26.97 7.13
N GLU A 288 -5.68 -25.91 7.44
CA GLU A 288 -5.65 -24.71 6.58
C GLU A 288 -4.63 -24.78 5.41
N LYS A 289 -3.69 -25.74 5.42
CA LYS A 289 -2.75 -25.93 4.30
C LYS A 289 -3.44 -26.40 2.99
N LEU A 290 -4.66 -26.96 3.09
CA LEU A 290 -5.37 -27.51 1.94
C LEU A 290 -6.24 -26.48 1.20
N LEU A 291 -6.70 -25.40 1.85
CA LEU A 291 -7.60 -24.42 1.23
C LEU A 291 -6.88 -23.34 0.43
N LEU A 292 -5.65 -22.98 0.83
CA LEU A 292 -4.82 -22.01 0.10
C LEU A 292 -4.27 -22.57 -1.24
N HIS A 293 -4.22 -23.90 -1.41
CA HIS A 293 -3.74 -24.53 -2.65
C HIS A 293 -4.84 -24.81 -3.69
N LEU A 294 -6.12 -24.67 -3.36
CA LEU A 294 -7.22 -25.01 -4.27
C LEU A 294 -7.67 -23.87 -5.21
N HIS A 295 -7.15 -22.65 -5.03
CA HIS A 295 -7.60 -21.45 -5.77
C HIS A 295 -6.64 -20.99 -6.88
N GLN A 296 -5.75 -21.86 -7.40
CA GLN A 296 -5.15 -21.61 -8.71
C GLN A 296 -6.12 -22.02 -9.83
N ALA A 297 -7.14 -21.19 -10.06
CA ALA A 297 -7.90 -21.27 -11.30
C ALA A 297 -7.05 -20.69 -12.44
N LYS A 298 -6.80 -21.51 -13.46
CA LYS A 298 -6.07 -21.16 -14.68
C LYS A 298 -6.73 -19.96 -15.36
N SER A 299 -5.92 -18.97 -15.74
CA SER A 299 -6.31 -17.82 -16.57
C SER A 299 -7.00 -18.31 -17.85
N ALA A 300 -8.27 -17.95 -18.02
CA ALA A 300 -9.05 -18.26 -19.21
C ALA A 300 -8.98 -17.09 -20.20
N VAL A 301 -8.44 -17.39 -21.38
CA VAL A 301 -8.32 -16.52 -22.55
C VAL A 301 -9.67 -15.94 -22.98
N LYS A 302 -9.71 -14.62 -23.14
CA LYS A 302 -10.84 -13.82 -23.65
C LYS A 302 -11.24 -14.28 -25.07
N ARG A 303 -12.49 -14.67 -25.27
CA ARG A 303 -13.16 -14.64 -26.58
C ARG A 303 -14.46 -13.85 -26.47
N SER A 304 -14.51 -12.75 -27.19
CA SER A 304 -15.69 -11.93 -27.42
C SER A 304 -16.59 -12.58 -28.47
N LEU A 305 -17.88 -12.75 -28.16
CA LEU A 305 -18.93 -12.76 -29.19
C LEU A 305 -20.16 -12.01 -28.69
N PHE A 306 -20.57 -11.04 -29.51
CA PHE A 306 -21.79 -10.25 -29.38
C PHE A 306 -23.04 -11.13 -29.38
N GLY A 307 -24.02 -10.78 -28.55
CA GLY A 307 -25.39 -11.29 -28.61
C GLY A 307 -26.34 -10.45 -27.77
N LYS A 308 -27.06 -9.52 -28.41
CA LYS A 308 -28.17 -8.76 -27.79
C LYS A 308 -29.39 -9.69 -27.64
N HIS A 309 -29.83 -9.92 -26.42
CA HIS A 309 -31.23 -10.20 -26.11
C HIS A 309 -31.58 -9.60 -24.75
N SER A 310 -32.36 -8.53 -24.76
CA SER A 310 -32.88 -7.83 -23.59
C SER A 310 -34.18 -8.49 -23.12
N GLY A 311 -34.09 -9.25 -22.02
CA GLY A 311 -35.22 -9.68 -21.19
C GLY A 311 -35.21 -8.95 -19.82
N PRO A 312 -36.36 -8.79 -19.14
CA PRO A 312 -36.47 -8.01 -17.91
C PRO A 312 -36.03 -8.83 -16.69
N ASN A 313 -34.72 -8.97 -16.54
CA ASN A 313 -33.99 -9.18 -15.27
C ASN A 313 -32.52 -9.33 -15.64
N ALA A 314 -31.86 -8.20 -15.93
CA ALA A 314 -30.41 -8.19 -16.04
C ALA A 314 -29.85 -8.43 -14.63
N LEU A 315 -29.59 -9.70 -14.30
CA LEU A 315 -28.77 -10.09 -13.16
C LEU A 315 -27.46 -9.29 -13.25
N ARG A 316 -27.29 -8.33 -12.33
CA ARG A 316 -26.01 -7.63 -12.19
C ARG A 316 -24.91 -8.68 -11.99
N PRO A 317 -23.72 -8.48 -12.56
CA PRO A 317 -22.58 -9.30 -12.21
C PRO A 317 -22.37 -9.18 -10.70
N ARG A 318 -22.34 -10.32 -10.02
CA ARG A 318 -22.17 -10.36 -8.57
C ARG A 318 -20.78 -9.92 -8.17
N CYS A 319 -19.78 -10.31 -8.96
CA CYS A 319 -18.41 -9.88 -8.92
C CYS A 319 -17.80 -10.08 -10.33
N PRO A 320 -16.72 -9.37 -10.70
CA PRO A 320 -16.12 -8.28 -9.93
C PRO A 320 -17.05 -7.06 -9.86
N GLY A 321 -16.90 -6.27 -8.80
CA GLY A 321 -17.63 -5.02 -8.63
C GLY A 321 -17.22 -3.96 -9.64
N LYS A 322 -17.73 -2.74 -9.48
CA LYS A 322 -17.35 -1.60 -10.30
C LYS A 322 -15.91 -1.19 -9.99
N LYS A 323 -15.13 -0.98 -11.04
CA LYS A 323 -13.81 -0.35 -10.95
C LYS A 323 -13.94 1.14 -10.69
N ILE A 324 -13.26 1.65 -9.67
CA ILE A 324 -13.29 3.06 -9.26
C ILE A 324 -12.33 3.87 -10.13
N PHE A 325 -11.15 3.32 -10.39
CA PHE A 325 -10.12 3.91 -11.23
C PHE A 325 -9.90 3.05 -12.49
N PHE A 326 -8.69 3.05 -13.02
CA PHE A 326 -8.34 2.51 -14.34
C PHE A 326 -8.12 1.00 -14.36
#